data_AF-A0A858SXW2-F1
#
_entry.id   AF-A0A858SXW2-F1
#
_cell.length_a   1.000
_cell.length_b   1.000
_cell.length_c   1.000
_cell.angle_alpha   90.00
_cell.angle_beta   90.00
_cell.angle_gamma   90.00
#
_symmetry.space_group_name_H-M   'P 1'
#
loop_
_entity.id
_entity.type
_entity.pdbx_description
1 polymer ?
#
loop_
_entity_poly.entity_id
_entity_poly.type
_entity_poly.pdbx_seq_one_letter_code
_entity_poly.pdbx_strand_id
1 'polypeptide(L)'
;MRISALLFSLCLSGSLVAGPVEDEIEKLSASFRGGDGGHSADARLDSAVLIPAFYAGRGHAPAWYGTTSGDQLFAELNRGLAQGFRPVDFNLAWLYELSDAARSGRPEDIAAFELVATDAAIKLIHHVFFGKVDPAAIDSDWNFSRPVIRQEPAAVLNEFINGAGFSALMARVDVDALQYRQLIDALEQYRDIANSGGWPSVPDQTVLKPGMTDPAVAVLRARLLREGAVREAAAITSVSAGAGGAAFYDAGLVEAVKAFQGRHGLDADGVVGPRSFLSLNRTAADRVNQLRLSLERARWLMRDLGDEFVLVNIAGARTYYVTSDDTIWSTRSVTGSAYRKTPVFRDEIRYMEFNPTWTVPASIFRNDKLPRIRKDPGYLARNNYTVVRSDDRSPVDAAAVNWAEDNPGVTLVQQPGPQNALGLVKFMFPNEHAVYLHDTNERGLFDRNERNMSSGCVRLEYPFEFASLLMESDPDWSLARMNAILESGKTTRIDLREPVPVLLTYWTAWVEDGSVHFREDPYDRDAAVLDALNR
;
A
#
# COMPACT_ATOMS: atom_id res chain seq x y z
N MET A 1 -64.37 12.85 -43.60
CA MET A 1 -64.36 11.37 -43.55
C MET A 1 -62.98 10.84 -43.91
N ARG A 2 -62.14 10.57 -42.92
CA ARG A 2 -61.08 9.55 -43.00
C ARG A 2 -60.90 8.98 -41.59
N ILE A 3 -61.02 7.68 -41.51
CA ILE A 3 -61.17 6.86 -40.31
C ILE A 3 -59.78 6.59 -39.72
N SER A 4 -59.64 6.85 -38.42
CA SER A 4 -58.51 6.42 -37.59
C SER A 4 -58.57 4.90 -37.41
N ALA A 5 -57.48 4.19 -37.74
CA ALA A 5 -57.27 2.81 -37.34
C ALA A 5 -56.23 2.79 -36.20
N LEU A 6 -56.71 2.63 -34.97
CA LEU A 6 -55.89 2.22 -33.83
C LEU A 6 -55.49 0.75 -34.05
N LEU A 7 -54.20 0.47 -34.24
CA LEU A 7 -53.64 -0.85 -33.98
C LEU A 7 -53.38 -0.97 -32.48
N PHE A 8 -54.27 -1.66 -31.78
CA PHE A 8 -53.99 -2.22 -30.46
C PHE A 8 -53.00 -3.38 -30.67
N SER A 9 -51.73 -3.17 -30.35
CA SER A 9 -50.79 -4.27 -30.18
C SER A 9 -51.13 -4.96 -28.87
N LEU A 10 -51.73 -6.15 -28.97
CA LEU A 10 -51.92 -7.05 -27.83
C LEU A 10 -50.53 -7.51 -27.39
N CYS A 11 -49.97 -6.91 -26.34
CA CYS A 11 -48.90 -7.55 -25.59
C CYS A 11 -49.50 -8.79 -24.90
N LEU A 12 -49.38 -9.95 -25.54
CA LEU A 12 -49.43 -11.21 -24.81
C LEU A 12 -48.23 -11.21 -23.87
N SER A 13 -48.47 -10.85 -22.61
CA SER A 13 -47.65 -11.29 -21.49
C SER A 13 -47.81 -12.80 -21.39
N GLY A 14 -47.10 -13.53 -22.25
CA GLY A 14 -46.88 -14.95 -22.05
C GLY A 14 -46.16 -15.08 -20.71
N SER A 15 -46.86 -15.55 -19.70
CA SER A 15 -46.25 -16.16 -18.53
C SER A 15 -45.37 -17.30 -19.06
N LEU A 16 -44.08 -17.02 -19.25
CA LEU A 16 -43.05 -18.02 -19.44
C LEU A 16 -43.19 -18.98 -18.26
N VAL A 17 -43.71 -20.17 -18.52
CA VAL A 17 -43.70 -21.24 -17.52
C VAL A 17 -42.23 -21.51 -17.25
N ALA A 18 -41.80 -21.34 -16.00
CA ALA A 18 -40.45 -21.65 -15.56
C ALA A 18 -40.10 -23.08 -16.01
N GLY A 19 -38.91 -23.25 -16.57
CA GLY A 19 -38.42 -24.56 -16.94
C GLY A 19 -37.91 -25.32 -15.71
N PRO A 20 -37.62 -26.63 -15.85
CA PRO A 20 -37.14 -27.43 -14.73
C PRO A 20 -35.83 -26.89 -14.09
N VAL A 21 -35.02 -26.15 -14.86
CA VAL A 21 -33.78 -25.54 -14.36
C VAL A 21 -34.10 -24.33 -13.49
N GLU A 22 -34.99 -23.46 -13.96
CA GLU A 22 -35.44 -22.27 -13.23
C GLU A 22 -36.10 -22.65 -11.90
N ASP A 23 -36.90 -23.71 -11.87
CA ASP A 23 -37.52 -24.23 -10.64
C ASP A 23 -36.48 -24.69 -9.60
N GLU A 24 -35.43 -25.41 -10.04
CA GLU A 24 -34.35 -25.84 -9.13
C GLU A 24 -33.48 -24.65 -8.68
N ILE A 25 -33.25 -23.65 -9.53
CA ILE A 25 -32.55 -22.41 -9.15
C ILE A 25 -33.36 -21.63 -8.10
N GLU A 26 -34.68 -21.49 -8.28
CA GLU A 26 -35.58 -20.86 -7.29
C GLU A 26 -35.49 -21.57 -5.95
N LYS A 27 -35.64 -22.89 -5.96
CA LYS A 27 -35.58 -23.72 -4.76
C LYS A 27 -34.24 -23.60 -4.04
N LEU A 28 -33.12 -23.70 -4.75
CA LEU A 28 -31.79 -23.65 -4.14
C LEU A 28 -31.45 -22.23 -3.66
N SER A 29 -31.73 -21.19 -4.45
CA SER A 29 -31.42 -19.80 -4.09
C SER A 29 -32.21 -19.33 -2.87
N ALA A 30 -33.48 -19.70 -2.74
CA ALA A 30 -34.29 -19.40 -1.56
C ALA A 30 -33.76 -20.04 -0.26
N SER A 31 -33.02 -21.15 -0.37
CA SER A 31 -32.42 -21.87 0.75
C SER A 31 -30.96 -21.47 1.03
N PHE A 32 -30.37 -20.62 0.17
CA PHE A 32 -28.96 -20.25 0.25
C PHE A 32 -28.71 -19.39 1.50
N ARG A 33 -28.09 -20.00 2.52
CA ARG A 33 -27.63 -19.30 3.73
C ARG A 33 -26.14 -19.03 3.57
N GLY A 34 -25.73 -17.76 3.55
CA GLY A 34 -24.32 -17.41 3.62
C GLY A 34 -23.73 -17.69 4.99
N GLY A 35 -22.39 -17.78 5.05
CA GLY A 35 -21.66 -17.79 6.31
C GLY A 35 -21.75 -16.43 7.00
N ASP A 36 -21.83 -16.42 8.33
CA ASP A 36 -22.02 -15.23 9.18
C ASP A 36 -21.14 -14.03 8.76
N GLY A 37 -21.71 -13.12 7.96
CA GLY A 37 -21.14 -11.81 7.61
C GLY A 37 -21.72 -10.73 8.51
N GLY A 38 -20.88 -10.17 9.39
CA GLY A 38 -21.24 -9.08 10.29
C GLY A 38 -21.75 -7.83 9.58
N HIS A 39 -22.51 -7.00 10.30
CA HIS A 39 -23.09 -5.76 9.81
C HIS A 39 -22.01 -4.75 9.36
N SER A 40 -21.76 -4.66 8.04
CA SER A 40 -20.91 -3.62 7.42
C SER A 40 -21.44 -3.24 6.02
N ALA A 41 -20.85 -2.23 5.38
CA ALA A 41 -21.14 -1.82 3.99
C ALA A 41 -20.95 -2.95 2.96
N ASP A 42 -20.23 -4.01 3.34
CA ASP A 42 -19.95 -5.21 2.54
C ASP A 42 -21.16 -6.16 2.46
N ALA A 43 -22.13 -6.02 3.37
CA ALA A 43 -23.31 -6.89 3.46
C ALA A 43 -24.17 -6.89 2.17
N ARG A 44 -24.04 -5.86 1.32
CA ARG A 44 -24.69 -5.82 0.01
C ARG A 44 -24.08 -6.76 -1.03
N LEU A 45 -22.82 -7.14 -0.85
CA LEU A 45 -22.12 -8.18 -1.64
C LEU A 45 -21.98 -9.49 -0.84
N ASP A 46 -22.81 -9.69 0.18
CA ASP A 46 -22.92 -10.99 0.85
C ASP A 46 -23.71 -11.95 -0.06
N SER A 47 -23.16 -13.13 -0.34
CA SER A 47 -23.78 -14.13 -1.21
C SER A 47 -25.18 -14.55 -0.72
N ALA A 48 -25.44 -14.59 0.59
CA ALA A 48 -26.76 -14.88 1.17
C ALA A 48 -27.83 -13.88 0.76
N VAL A 49 -27.42 -12.62 0.55
CA VAL A 49 -28.31 -11.51 0.23
C VAL A 49 -28.42 -11.36 -1.29
N LEU A 50 -27.29 -11.40 -1.98
CA LEU A 50 -27.22 -11.06 -3.40
C LEU A 50 -27.73 -12.20 -4.29
N ILE A 51 -27.45 -13.48 -3.99
CA ILE A 51 -27.87 -14.60 -4.85
C ILE A 51 -29.39 -14.68 -4.99
N PRO A 52 -30.20 -14.66 -3.90
CA PRO A 52 -31.66 -14.67 -4.04
C PRO A 52 -32.19 -13.47 -4.81
N ALA A 53 -31.67 -12.27 -4.56
CA ALA A 53 -32.08 -11.05 -5.26
C ALA A 53 -31.72 -11.08 -6.75
N PHE A 54 -30.53 -11.60 -7.08
CA PHE A 54 -30.04 -11.74 -8.45
C PHE A 54 -30.92 -12.68 -9.27
N TYR A 55 -31.22 -13.87 -8.76
CA TYR A 55 -32.05 -14.84 -9.47
C TYR A 55 -33.52 -14.43 -9.53
N ALA A 56 -34.08 -13.84 -8.47
CA ALA A 56 -35.42 -13.27 -8.51
C ALA A 56 -35.55 -12.18 -9.60
N GLY A 57 -34.54 -11.31 -9.73
CA GLY A 57 -34.51 -10.23 -10.73
C GLY A 57 -34.43 -10.69 -12.19
N ARG A 58 -34.06 -11.94 -12.45
CA ARG A 58 -33.98 -12.54 -13.80
C ARG A 58 -34.99 -13.67 -14.01
N GLY A 59 -36.00 -13.79 -13.15
CA GLY A 59 -37.00 -14.86 -13.24
C GLY A 59 -36.38 -16.26 -13.12
N HIS A 60 -35.29 -16.39 -12.37
CA HIS A 60 -34.53 -17.62 -12.11
C HIS A 60 -33.88 -18.26 -13.35
N ALA A 61 -33.87 -17.56 -14.50
CA ALA A 61 -33.17 -18.00 -15.69
C ALA A 61 -31.66 -18.19 -15.41
N PRO A 62 -30.98 -19.19 -16.01
CA PRO A 62 -29.54 -19.35 -15.90
C PRO A 62 -28.76 -18.11 -16.35
N ALA A 63 -27.65 -17.82 -15.66
CA ALA A 63 -26.76 -16.68 -15.90
C ALA A 63 -25.41 -17.08 -16.47
N TRP A 64 -24.95 -18.31 -16.22
CA TRP A 64 -23.58 -18.74 -16.47
C TRP A 64 -23.53 -19.92 -17.44
N TYR A 65 -24.34 -20.96 -17.20
CA TYR A 65 -24.32 -22.21 -17.95
C TYR A 65 -24.64 -21.98 -19.42
N GLY A 66 -23.69 -22.34 -20.30
CA GLY A 66 -23.83 -22.20 -21.75
C GLY A 66 -23.89 -20.75 -22.24
N THR A 67 -23.44 -19.78 -21.43
CA THR A 67 -23.44 -18.35 -21.79
C THR A 67 -22.02 -17.81 -21.94
N THR A 68 -21.87 -16.73 -22.71
CA THR A 68 -20.60 -15.99 -22.79
C THR A 68 -20.16 -15.43 -21.44
N SER A 69 -21.10 -15.04 -20.57
CA SER A 69 -20.80 -14.57 -19.23
C SER A 69 -20.21 -15.66 -18.34
N GLY A 70 -20.60 -16.92 -18.54
CA GLY A 70 -19.99 -18.09 -17.90
C GLY A 70 -18.53 -18.28 -18.30
N ASP A 71 -18.23 -18.19 -19.60
CA ASP A 71 -16.84 -18.26 -20.08
C ASP A 71 -15.99 -17.11 -19.53
N GLN A 72 -16.56 -15.90 -19.50
CA GLN A 72 -15.93 -14.71 -18.93
C GLN A 72 -15.68 -14.86 -17.42
N LEU A 73 -16.58 -15.47 -16.66
CA LEU A 73 -16.37 -15.73 -15.24
C LEU A 73 -15.09 -16.54 -14.99
N PHE A 74 -14.89 -17.64 -15.70
CA PHE A 74 -13.66 -18.43 -15.55
C PHE A 74 -12.41 -17.64 -15.96
N ALA A 75 -12.50 -16.83 -17.02
CA ALA A 75 -11.38 -15.96 -17.43
C ALA A 75 -11.04 -14.93 -16.34
N GLU A 76 -12.05 -14.26 -15.75
CA GLU A 76 -11.84 -13.27 -14.70
C GLU A 76 -11.40 -13.89 -13.37
N LEU A 77 -11.85 -15.10 -13.03
CA LEU A 77 -11.34 -15.85 -11.87
C LEU A 77 -9.85 -16.17 -12.04
N ASN A 78 -9.44 -16.62 -13.23
CA ASN A 78 -8.02 -16.85 -13.54
C ASN A 78 -7.20 -15.55 -13.51
N ARG A 79 -7.76 -14.44 -14.01
CA ARG A 79 -7.16 -13.10 -13.86
C ARG A 79 -7.01 -12.75 -12.38
N GLY A 80 -8.00 -13.03 -11.54
CA GLY A 80 -7.94 -12.85 -10.10
C GLY A 80 -6.77 -13.61 -9.44
N LEU A 81 -6.48 -14.84 -9.89
CA LEU A 81 -5.31 -15.58 -9.43
C LEU A 81 -4.01 -14.85 -9.77
N ALA A 82 -3.89 -14.30 -10.99
CA ALA A 82 -2.74 -13.49 -11.38
C ALA A 82 -2.59 -12.25 -10.48
N GLN A 83 -3.68 -11.69 -9.97
CA GLN A 83 -3.68 -10.56 -9.03
C GLN A 83 -3.44 -10.94 -7.56
N GLY A 84 -3.05 -12.18 -7.25
CA GLY A 84 -2.63 -12.58 -5.89
C GLY A 84 -3.63 -13.38 -5.08
N PHE A 85 -4.84 -13.59 -5.59
CA PHE A 85 -5.80 -14.52 -4.98
C PHE A 85 -5.39 -15.98 -5.20
N ARG A 86 -5.99 -16.88 -4.41
CA ARG A 86 -5.76 -18.32 -4.47
C ARG A 86 -7.00 -19.04 -5.03
N PRO A 87 -6.84 -20.21 -5.67
CA PRO A 87 -7.98 -20.98 -6.18
C PRO A 87 -9.05 -21.30 -5.12
N VAL A 88 -8.61 -21.52 -3.87
CA VAL A 88 -9.51 -21.81 -2.74
C VAL A 88 -10.39 -20.62 -2.35
N ASP A 89 -9.97 -19.39 -2.67
CA ASP A 89 -10.74 -18.18 -2.33
C ASP A 89 -12.07 -18.12 -3.11
N PHE A 90 -12.16 -18.87 -4.22
CA PHE A 90 -13.33 -18.95 -5.10
C PHE A 90 -13.88 -20.36 -5.28
N ASN A 91 -13.43 -21.33 -4.46
CA ASN A 91 -13.76 -22.76 -4.62
C ASN A 91 -13.54 -23.28 -6.05
N LEU A 92 -12.47 -22.81 -6.72
CA LEU A 92 -12.33 -22.94 -8.17
C LEU A 92 -12.32 -24.41 -8.66
N ALA A 93 -11.71 -25.32 -7.90
CA ALA A 93 -11.71 -26.75 -8.23
C ALA A 93 -13.14 -27.33 -8.26
N TRP A 94 -13.94 -27.04 -7.22
CA TRP A 94 -15.33 -27.48 -7.14
C TRP A 94 -16.21 -26.81 -8.22
N LEU A 95 -15.94 -25.54 -8.54
CA LEU A 95 -16.64 -24.85 -9.62
C LEU A 95 -16.40 -25.52 -10.99
N TYR A 96 -15.17 -25.98 -11.28
CA TYR A 96 -14.89 -26.75 -12.50
C TYR A 96 -15.59 -28.11 -12.51
N GLU A 97 -15.63 -28.82 -11.38
CA GLU A 97 -16.37 -30.09 -11.26
C GLU A 97 -17.87 -29.92 -11.53
N LEU A 98 -18.48 -28.87 -10.98
CA LEU A 98 -19.88 -28.54 -11.23
C LEU A 98 -20.13 -28.12 -12.68
N SER A 99 -19.20 -27.37 -13.29
CA SER A 99 -19.29 -26.98 -14.69
C SER A 99 -19.30 -28.21 -15.61
N ASP A 100 -18.47 -29.22 -15.32
CA ASP A 100 -18.46 -30.47 -16.08
C ASP A 100 -19.73 -31.30 -15.84
N ALA A 101 -20.19 -31.40 -14.59
CA ALA A 101 -21.44 -32.09 -14.24
C ALA A 101 -22.64 -31.47 -14.97
N ALA A 102 -22.74 -30.13 -15.03
CA ALA A 102 -23.82 -29.41 -15.68
C ALA A 102 -23.98 -29.77 -17.17
N ARG A 103 -22.91 -30.24 -17.84
CA ARG A 103 -22.96 -30.72 -19.23
C ARG A 103 -23.84 -31.95 -19.43
N SER A 104 -24.21 -32.65 -18.35
CA SER A 104 -25.21 -33.72 -18.37
C SER A 104 -26.59 -33.23 -18.84
N GLY A 105 -26.85 -31.92 -18.74
CA GLY A 105 -28.14 -31.30 -19.02
C GLY A 105 -29.19 -31.52 -17.92
N ARG A 106 -28.84 -32.18 -16.81
CA ARG A 106 -29.77 -32.39 -15.70
C ARG A 106 -30.05 -31.07 -14.97
N PRO A 107 -31.32 -30.73 -14.69
CA PRO A 107 -31.68 -29.47 -14.05
C PRO A 107 -30.96 -29.21 -12.72
N GLU A 108 -30.81 -30.24 -11.89
CA GLU A 108 -30.13 -30.14 -10.60
C GLU A 108 -28.62 -29.84 -10.73
N ASP A 109 -27.95 -30.39 -11.74
CA ASP A 109 -26.52 -30.15 -11.96
C ASP A 109 -26.29 -28.71 -12.45
N ILE A 110 -27.15 -28.24 -13.38
CA ILE A 110 -27.11 -26.86 -13.87
C ILE A 110 -27.38 -25.88 -12.74
N ALA A 111 -28.43 -26.10 -11.94
CA ALA A 111 -28.78 -25.22 -10.83
C ALA A 111 -27.68 -25.16 -9.75
N ALA A 112 -27.01 -26.28 -9.46
CA ALA A 112 -25.87 -26.31 -8.54
C ALA A 112 -24.68 -25.50 -9.08
N PHE A 113 -24.32 -25.67 -10.36
CA PHE A 113 -23.28 -24.87 -11.01
C PHE A 113 -23.62 -23.37 -10.99
N GLU A 114 -24.86 -23.01 -11.31
CA GLU A 114 -25.36 -21.63 -11.33
C GLU A 114 -25.15 -20.89 -10.01
N LEU A 115 -25.50 -21.50 -8.87
CA LEU A 115 -25.33 -20.86 -7.57
C LEU A 115 -23.87 -20.70 -7.17
N VAL A 116 -23.03 -21.73 -7.42
CA VAL A 116 -21.61 -21.68 -7.06
C VAL A 116 -20.83 -20.73 -7.98
N ALA A 117 -21.20 -20.67 -9.26
CA ALA A 117 -20.68 -19.68 -10.20
C ALA A 117 -21.02 -18.25 -9.75
N THR A 118 -22.27 -18.02 -9.33
CA THR A 118 -22.70 -16.72 -8.82
C THR A 118 -21.96 -16.35 -7.53
N ASP A 119 -21.81 -17.27 -6.58
CA ASP A 119 -21.03 -17.05 -5.35
C ASP A 119 -19.56 -16.70 -5.66
N ALA A 120 -18.93 -17.42 -6.59
CA ALA A 120 -17.56 -17.11 -7.03
C ALA A 120 -17.46 -15.73 -7.69
N ALA A 121 -18.44 -15.35 -8.52
CA ALA A 121 -18.51 -14.04 -9.15
C ALA A 121 -18.64 -12.90 -8.11
N ILE A 122 -19.53 -13.07 -7.13
CA ILE A 122 -19.74 -12.10 -6.04
C ILE A 122 -18.47 -11.94 -5.22
N LYS A 123 -17.84 -13.06 -4.81
CA LYS A 123 -16.56 -13.04 -4.08
C LYS A 123 -15.46 -12.35 -4.87
N LEU A 124 -15.37 -12.59 -6.18
CA LEU A 124 -14.38 -11.92 -7.03
C LEU A 124 -14.63 -10.40 -7.09
N ILE A 125 -15.88 -9.97 -7.30
CA ILE A 125 -16.25 -8.55 -7.28
C ILE A 125 -15.88 -7.94 -5.92
N HIS A 126 -16.27 -8.58 -4.81
CA HIS A 126 -15.98 -8.12 -3.47
C HIS A 126 -14.47 -8.00 -3.24
N HIS A 127 -13.70 -9.06 -3.48
CA HIS A 127 -12.27 -9.08 -3.21
C HIS A 127 -11.53 -8.06 -4.08
N VAL A 128 -11.91 -7.87 -5.35
CA VAL A 128 -11.30 -6.83 -6.20
C VAL A 128 -11.68 -5.45 -5.69
N PHE A 129 -12.95 -5.21 -5.36
CA PHE A 129 -13.46 -3.89 -5.03
C PHE A 129 -13.02 -3.40 -3.65
N PHE A 130 -13.10 -4.25 -2.62
CA PHE A 130 -12.80 -3.90 -1.22
C PHE A 130 -11.43 -4.41 -0.73
N GLY A 131 -10.86 -5.40 -1.40
CA GLY A 131 -9.86 -6.28 -0.79
C GLY A 131 -10.51 -7.54 -0.22
N LYS A 132 -9.71 -8.58 -0.02
CA LYS A 132 -10.12 -9.81 0.68
C LYS A 132 -10.07 -9.63 2.20
N VAL A 133 -9.17 -8.78 2.67
CA VAL A 133 -8.92 -8.53 4.08
C VAL A 133 -9.44 -7.16 4.46
N ASP A 134 -10.20 -7.10 5.55
CA ASP A 134 -10.63 -5.83 6.13
C ASP A 134 -9.47 -5.17 6.90
N PRO A 135 -8.93 -4.03 6.43
CA PRO A 135 -7.84 -3.36 7.13
C PRO A 135 -8.26 -2.76 8.48
N ALA A 136 -9.52 -2.34 8.64
CA ALA A 136 -10.03 -1.75 9.89
C ALA A 136 -10.21 -2.80 11.00
N ALA A 137 -10.32 -4.08 10.63
CA ALA A 137 -10.32 -5.19 11.58
C ALA A 137 -8.90 -5.49 12.13
N ILE A 138 -7.86 -4.98 11.49
CA ILE A 138 -6.44 -5.24 11.83
C ILE A 138 -5.76 -4.01 12.42
N ASP A 139 -6.05 -2.81 11.92
CA ASP A 139 -5.46 -1.55 12.35
C ASP A 139 -6.55 -0.58 12.83
N SER A 140 -6.54 -0.25 14.11
CA SER A 140 -7.53 0.66 14.72
C SER A 140 -7.39 2.11 14.27
N ASP A 141 -6.22 2.51 13.74
CA ASP A 141 -5.98 3.86 13.23
C ASP A 141 -6.47 4.02 11.77
N TRP A 142 -7.03 2.96 11.18
CA TRP A 142 -7.44 2.97 9.78
C TRP A 142 -8.64 3.88 9.52
N ASN A 143 -8.40 4.99 8.81
CA ASN A 143 -9.43 5.99 8.47
C ASN A 143 -9.62 6.20 6.95
N PHE A 144 -9.04 5.34 6.11
CA PHE A 144 -9.20 5.47 4.66
C PHE A 144 -10.65 5.21 4.26
N SER A 145 -11.16 6.03 3.34
CA SER A 145 -12.52 5.87 2.83
C SER A 145 -12.67 4.51 2.14
N ARG A 146 -13.70 3.77 2.53
CA ARG A 146 -14.09 2.57 1.80
C ARG A 146 -14.88 2.95 0.53
N PRO A 147 -14.73 2.18 -0.55
CA PRO A 147 -15.61 2.31 -1.71
C PRO A 147 -17.08 2.24 -1.30
N VAL A 148 -17.94 3.05 -1.92
CA VAL A 148 -19.38 3.07 -1.61
C VAL A 148 -20.17 2.48 -2.76
N ILE A 149 -20.94 1.44 -2.47
CA ILE A 149 -21.88 0.84 -3.43
C ILE A 149 -23.13 1.71 -3.53
N ARG A 150 -23.20 2.52 -4.58
CA ARG A 150 -24.31 3.46 -4.85
C ARG A 150 -25.50 2.83 -5.58
N GLN A 151 -25.26 1.77 -6.34
CA GLN A 151 -26.28 1.07 -7.14
C GLN A 151 -26.64 -0.26 -6.48
N GLU A 152 -27.82 -0.80 -6.78
CA GLU A 152 -28.24 -2.10 -6.26
C GLU A 152 -27.43 -3.22 -6.95
N PRO A 153 -26.60 -4.00 -6.23
CA PRO A 153 -25.66 -4.93 -6.87
C PRO A 153 -26.28 -6.02 -7.72
N ALA A 154 -27.42 -6.59 -7.33
CA ALA A 154 -28.07 -7.65 -8.09
C ALA A 154 -28.59 -7.13 -9.44
N ALA A 155 -29.13 -5.90 -9.46
CA ALA A 155 -29.57 -5.20 -10.66
C ALA A 155 -28.41 -4.88 -11.59
N VAL A 156 -27.29 -4.36 -11.05
CA VAL A 156 -26.08 -4.09 -11.85
C VAL A 156 -25.50 -5.38 -12.42
N LEU A 157 -25.40 -6.44 -11.62
CA LEU A 157 -24.91 -7.73 -12.11
C LEU A 157 -25.80 -8.25 -13.26
N ASN A 158 -27.13 -8.22 -13.10
CA ASN A 158 -28.06 -8.61 -14.16
C ASN A 158 -27.95 -7.73 -15.41
N GLU A 159 -27.80 -6.41 -15.26
CA GLU A 159 -27.61 -5.49 -16.38
C GLU A 159 -26.39 -5.88 -17.23
N PHE A 160 -25.24 -6.14 -16.58
CA PHE A 160 -24.03 -6.52 -17.28
C PHE A 160 -24.13 -7.93 -17.89
N ILE A 161 -24.63 -8.92 -17.14
CA ILE A 161 -24.78 -10.29 -17.63
C ILE A 161 -25.69 -10.36 -18.88
N ASN A 162 -26.72 -9.52 -18.94
CA ASN A 162 -27.64 -9.46 -20.09
C ASN A 162 -27.17 -8.52 -21.22
N GLY A 163 -26.08 -7.78 -21.00
CA GLY A 163 -25.58 -6.75 -21.91
C GLY A 163 -24.11 -6.95 -22.25
N ALA A 164 -23.24 -6.11 -21.68
CA ALA A 164 -21.82 -6.05 -22.02
C ALA A 164 -20.98 -7.25 -21.52
N GLY A 165 -21.54 -8.09 -20.65
CA GLY A 165 -20.90 -9.27 -20.08
C GLY A 165 -20.20 -9.01 -18.74
N PHE A 166 -19.81 -10.10 -18.07
CA PHE A 166 -19.15 -10.09 -16.78
C PHE A 166 -17.76 -9.43 -16.80
N SER A 167 -16.97 -9.64 -17.86
CA SER A 167 -15.65 -8.99 -17.99
C SER A 167 -15.75 -7.46 -18.05
N ALA A 168 -16.82 -6.91 -18.62
CA ALA A 168 -17.06 -5.47 -18.63
C ALA A 168 -17.39 -4.92 -17.23
N LEU A 169 -18.09 -5.71 -16.40
CA LEU A 169 -18.31 -5.37 -14.99
C LEU A 169 -17.00 -5.40 -14.22
N MET A 170 -16.16 -6.42 -14.43
CA MET A 170 -14.86 -6.53 -13.76
C MET A 170 -13.93 -5.38 -14.13
N ALA A 171 -13.87 -4.97 -15.40
CA ALA A 171 -13.11 -3.80 -15.83
C ALA A 171 -13.57 -2.50 -15.14
N ARG A 172 -14.87 -2.37 -14.82
CA ARG A 172 -15.42 -1.22 -14.10
C ARG A 172 -15.02 -1.19 -12.62
N VAL A 173 -14.84 -2.35 -11.99
CA VAL A 173 -14.50 -2.44 -10.56
C VAL A 173 -13.00 -2.65 -10.30
N ASP A 174 -12.16 -2.86 -11.31
CA ASP A 174 -10.73 -3.11 -11.13
C ASP A 174 -9.99 -1.89 -10.52
N VAL A 175 -8.76 -2.09 -10.06
CA VAL A 175 -7.86 -1.02 -9.60
C VAL A 175 -7.07 -0.50 -10.80
N ASP A 176 -7.44 0.65 -11.34
CA ASP A 176 -6.73 1.28 -12.46
C ASP A 176 -5.59 2.18 -11.98
N ALA A 177 -4.54 1.56 -11.43
CA ALA A 177 -3.32 2.25 -11.01
C ALA A 177 -2.09 1.60 -11.66
N LEU A 178 -1.14 2.42 -12.15
CA LEU A 178 0.10 1.91 -12.76
C LEU A 178 0.86 0.99 -11.79
N GLN A 179 0.99 1.41 -10.54
CA GLN A 179 1.67 0.63 -9.49
C GLN A 179 1.02 -0.74 -9.27
N TYR A 180 -0.31 -0.82 -9.37
CA TYR A 180 -1.07 -2.06 -9.22
C TYR A 180 -0.78 -3.03 -10.36
N ARG A 181 -0.82 -2.54 -11.61
CA ARG A 181 -0.44 -3.34 -12.79
C ARG A 181 0.98 -3.87 -12.70
N GLN A 182 1.94 -3.01 -12.34
CA GLN A 182 3.33 -3.39 -12.17
C GLN A 182 3.54 -4.44 -11.06
N LEU A 183 2.73 -4.40 -10.00
CA LEU A 183 2.75 -5.42 -8.94
C LEU A 183 2.21 -6.77 -9.42
N ILE A 184 1.23 -6.78 -10.34
CA ILE A 184 0.74 -8.02 -10.97
C ILE A 184 1.85 -8.65 -11.81
N ASP A 185 2.51 -7.87 -12.66
CA ASP A 185 3.63 -8.34 -13.50
C ASP A 185 4.79 -8.87 -12.63
N ALA A 186 5.12 -8.13 -11.57
CA ALA A 186 6.13 -8.56 -10.60
C ALA A 186 5.73 -9.87 -9.91
N LEU A 187 4.45 -10.02 -9.52
CA LEU A 187 3.98 -11.23 -8.88
C LEU A 187 4.08 -12.45 -9.81
N GLU A 188 3.74 -12.28 -11.09
CA GLU A 188 3.93 -13.33 -12.11
C GLU A 188 5.39 -13.76 -12.19
N GLN A 189 6.30 -12.80 -12.36
CA GLN A 189 7.75 -13.06 -12.44
C GLN A 189 8.26 -13.84 -11.21
N TYR A 190 7.89 -13.42 -9.99
CA TYR A 190 8.38 -14.08 -8.77
C TYR A 190 7.72 -15.44 -8.53
N ARG A 191 6.48 -15.64 -9.00
CA ARG A 191 5.84 -16.96 -9.00
C ARG A 191 6.54 -17.92 -9.96
N ASP A 192 6.92 -17.48 -11.15
CA ASP A 192 7.67 -18.31 -12.10
C ASP A 192 9.02 -18.75 -11.52
N ILE A 193 9.72 -17.83 -10.85
CA ILE A 193 10.96 -18.15 -10.13
C ILE A 193 10.69 -19.18 -9.03
N ALA A 194 9.66 -18.98 -8.19
CA ALA A 194 9.30 -19.91 -7.12
C ALA A 194 8.93 -21.30 -7.65
N ASN A 195 8.11 -21.36 -8.70
CA ASN A 195 7.67 -22.61 -9.34
C ASN A 195 8.82 -23.35 -10.05
N SER A 196 9.86 -22.63 -10.48
CA SER A 196 11.07 -23.20 -11.07
C SER A 196 12.10 -23.69 -10.05
N GLY A 197 11.71 -23.81 -8.76
CA GLY A 197 12.57 -24.25 -7.67
C GLY A 197 13.27 -23.12 -6.91
N GLY A 198 12.94 -21.86 -7.21
CA GLY A 198 13.48 -20.68 -6.53
C GLY A 198 14.93 -20.39 -6.89
N TRP A 199 15.68 -19.94 -5.88
CA TRP A 199 17.08 -19.58 -5.99
C TRP A 199 17.91 -20.19 -4.85
N PRO A 200 19.22 -20.39 -5.06
CA PRO A 200 20.07 -21.01 -4.03
C PRO A 200 20.22 -20.09 -2.81
N SER A 201 20.31 -20.69 -1.62
CA SER A 201 20.70 -19.99 -0.40
C SER A 201 22.20 -19.73 -0.41
N VAL A 202 22.60 -18.48 -0.22
CA VAL A 202 24.00 -18.07 -0.17
C VAL A 202 24.56 -18.42 1.21
N PRO A 203 25.65 -19.21 1.30
CA PRO A 203 26.29 -19.50 2.58
C PRO A 203 26.73 -18.21 3.28
N ASP A 204 26.38 -18.06 4.55
CA ASP A 204 26.50 -16.82 5.33
C ASP A 204 27.60 -16.88 6.42
N GLN A 205 28.47 -17.89 6.37
CA GLN A 205 29.53 -18.09 7.36
C GLN A 205 30.65 -17.04 7.28
N THR A 206 30.82 -16.43 6.10
CA THR A 206 31.88 -15.46 5.83
C THR A 206 31.28 -14.21 5.18
N VAL A 207 31.60 -13.03 5.72
CA VAL A 207 31.24 -11.76 5.08
C VAL A 207 31.94 -11.66 3.72
N LEU A 208 31.16 -11.44 2.65
CA LEU A 208 31.71 -11.33 1.30
C LEU A 208 32.06 -9.88 0.96
N LYS A 209 33.28 -9.63 0.48
CA LYS A 209 33.84 -8.30 0.20
C LYS A 209 34.43 -8.22 -1.21
N PRO A 210 34.46 -7.03 -1.83
CA PRO A 210 35.13 -6.81 -3.10
C PRO A 210 36.57 -7.37 -3.12
N GLY A 211 36.93 -8.08 -4.18
CA GLY A 211 38.28 -8.61 -4.40
C GLY A 211 38.62 -9.91 -3.69
N MET A 212 37.70 -10.53 -2.94
CA MET A 212 37.95 -11.83 -2.32
C MET A 212 37.63 -13.01 -3.24
N THR A 213 38.21 -14.17 -2.94
CA THR A 213 37.85 -15.44 -3.58
C THR A 213 37.26 -16.39 -2.53
N ASP A 214 36.02 -16.82 -2.72
CA ASP A 214 35.31 -17.72 -1.80
C ASP A 214 34.25 -18.54 -2.56
N PRO A 215 34.04 -19.84 -2.28
CA PRO A 215 32.99 -20.64 -2.91
C PRO A 215 31.59 -20.04 -2.81
N ALA A 216 31.27 -19.31 -1.74
CA ALA A 216 29.98 -18.64 -1.58
C ALA A 216 29.73 -17.54 -2.62
N VAL A 217 30.79 -16.96 -3.21
CA VAL A 217 30.67 -15.97 -4.29
C VAL A 217 30.05 -16.57 -5.55
N ALA A 218 30.38 -17.83 -5.87
CA ALA A 218 29.76 -18.52 -7.00
C ALA A 218 28.25 -18.74 -6.77
N VAL A 219 27.86 -19.03 -5.53
CA VAL A 219 26.45 -19.17 -5.14
C VAL A 219 25.73 -17.83 -5.17
N LEU A 220 26.37 -16.74 -4.70
CA LEU A 220 25.86 -15.38 -4.76
C LEU A 220 25.55 -14.95 -6.21
N ARG A 221 26.45 -15.23 -7.16
CA ARG A 221 26.21 -14.97 -8.58
C ARG A 221 24.98 -15.73 -9.09
N ALA A 222 24.90 -17.03 -8.81
CA ALA A 222 23.77 -17.85 -9.21
C ALA A 222 22.45 -17.35 -8.60
N ARG A 223 22.48 -16.92 -7.33
CA ARG A 223 21.34 -16.32 -6.62
C ARG A 223 20.85 -15.03 -7.29
N LEU A 224 21.75 -14.10 -7.59
CA LEU A 224 21.40 -12.82 -8.20
C LEU A 224 20.93 -12.98 -9.66
N LEU A 225 21.58 -13.87 -10.43
CA LEU A 225 21.17 -14.17 -11.81
C LEU A 225 19.75 -14.75 -11.91
N ARG A 226 19.35 -15.58 -10.95
CA ARG A 226 18.01 -16.19 -10.91
C ARG A 226 16.89 -15.17 -10.67
N GLU A 227 17.18 -14.07 -9.98
CA GLU A 227 16.19 -13.02 -9.75
C GLU A 227 16.00 -12.14 -11.00
N GLY A 228 16.98 -12.12 -11.90
CA GLY A 228 16.78 -11.65 -13.28
C GLY A 228 16.48 -10.16 -13.40
N ALA A 229 16.83 -9.33 -12.42
CA ALA A 229 16.80 -7.88 -12.60
C ALA A 229 17.84 -7.52 -13.69
N VAL A 230 17.35 -6.98 -14.82
CA VAL A 230 18.07 -6.91 -16.10
C VAL A 230 19.42 -6.19 -15.98
N ARG A 231 19.49 -5.17 -15.12
CA ARG A 231 20.71 -4.39 -14.86
C ARG A 231 21.78 -5.23 -14.14
N GLU A 232 21.38 -6.02 -13.16
CA GLU A 232 22.25 -6.91 -12.39
C GLU A 232 22.73 -8.09 -13.25
N ALA A 233 21.86 -8.67 -14.08
CA ALA A 233 22.23 -9.77 -14.97
C ALA A 233 23.32 -9.37 -15.98
N ALA A 234 23.23 -8.17 -16.56
CA ALA A 234 24.26 -7.63 -17.45
C ALA A 234 25.59 -7.40 -16.72
N ALA A 235 25.55 -6.85 -15.50
CA ALA A 235 26.75 -6.60 -14.69
C ALA A 235 27.42 -7.90 -14.21
N ILE A 236 26.66 -8.96 -13.92
CA ILE A 236 27.18 -10.27 -13.48
C ILE A 236 27.77 -11.07 -14.66
N THR A 237 27.21 -10.91 -15.86
CA THR A 237 27.66 -11.63 -17.07
C THR A 237 28.87 -10.96 -17.72
N SER A 238 29.06 -9.66 -17.53
CA SER A 238 30.35 -9.02 -17.74
C SER A 238 31.28 -9.36 -16.57
N VAL A 239 32.50 -9.82 -16.84
CA VAL A 239 33.61 -10.11 -15.88
C VAL A 239 33.67 -11.57 -15.37
N SER A 240 34.81 -12.28 -15.43
CA SER A 240 36.05 -12.09 -16.22
C SER A 240 36.91 -13.35 -16.25
N ALA A 241 37.73 -13.46 -17.30
CA ALA A 241 38.83 -14.39 -17.52
C ALA A 241 40.04 -14.13 -16.59
N GLY A 242 39.82 -14.00 -15.27
CA GLY A 242 40.84 -13.79 -14.24
C GLY A 242 41.09 -15.02 -13.35
N ALA A 243 42.16 -14.98 -12.56
CA ALA A 243 42.53 -16.04 -11.62
C ALA A 243 41.52 -16.14 -10.45
N GLY A 244 40.55 -17.06 -10.55
CA GLY A 244 39.54 -17.32 -9.52
C GLY A 244 38.15 -17.67 -10.06
N GLY A 245 37.88 -17.43 -11.35
CA GLY A 245 36.64 -17.81 -12.01
C GLY A 245 35.38 -17.33 -11.28
N ALA A 246 34.35 -18.19 -11.21
CA ALA A 246 33.06 -17.86 -10.57
C ALA A 246 33.15 -17.54 -9.06
N ALA A 247 34.22 -17.96 -8.39
CA ALA A 247 34.42 -17.74 -6.95
C ALA A 247 35.10 -16.40 -6.63
N PHE A 248 35.53 -15.63 -7.62
CA PHE A 248 36.14 -14.31 -7.41
C PHE A 248 35.08 -13.20 -7.36
N TYR A 249 35.18 -12.32 -6.36
CA TYR A 249 34.28 -11.19 -6.17
C TYR A 249 34.79 -9.96 -6.94
N ASP A 250 34.46 -9.90 -8.22
CA ASP A 250 34.91 -8.85 -9.13
C ASP A 250 34.03 -7.59 -9.10
N ALA A 251 34.47 -6.57 -9.85
CA ALA A 251 33.77 -5.29 -9.94
C ALA A 251 32.34 -5.39 -10.51
N GLY A 252 32.08 -6.32 -11.44
CA GLY A 252 30.73 -6.53 -11.99
C GLY A 252 29.77 -7.04 -10.92
N LEU A 253 30.22 -7.99 -10.10
CA LEU A 253 29.45 -8.49 -8.96
C LEU A 253 29.26 -7.42 -7.87
N VAL A 254 30.25 -6.56 -7.63
CA VAL A 254 30.09 -5.42 -6.70
C VAL A 254 28.93 -4.54 -7.10
N GLU A 255 28.85 -4.14 -8.37
CA GLU A 255 27.75 -3.27 -8.83
C GLU A 255 26.40 -3.98 -8.79
N ALA A 256 26.34 -5.28 -9.11
CA ALA A 256 25.12 -6.06 -8.95
C ALA A 256 24.66 -6.18 -7.49
N VAL A 257 25.60 -6.33 -6.56
CA VAL A 257 25.29 -6.42 -5.12
C VAL A 257 24.86 -5.06 -4.59
N LYS A 258 25.47 -3.96 -5.02
CA LYS A 258 25.01 -2.60 -4.66
C LYS A 258 23.61 -2.33 -5.18
N ALA A 259 23.30 -2.72 -6.41
CA ALA A 259 21.96 -2.61 -6.98
C ALA A 259 20.93 -3.41 -6.16
N PHE A 260 21.26 -4.66 -5.82
CA PHE A 260 20.47 -5.48 -4.90
C PHE A 260 20.30 -4.77 -3.54
N GLN A 261 21.38 -4.33 -2.91
CA GLN A 261 21.31 -3.65 -1.61
C GLN A 261 20.40 -2.42 -1.65
N GLY A 262 20.54 -1.57 -2.66
CA GLY A 262 19.72 -0.36 -2.82
C GLY A 262 18.22 -0.67 -2.91
N ARG A 263 17.82 -1.62 -3.76
CA ARG A 263 16.41 -1.98 -3.91
C ARG A 263 15.85 -2.79 -2.73
N HIS A 264 16.71 -3.32 -1.86
CA HIS A 264 16.34 -4.00 -0.62
C HIS A 264 16.45 -3.11 0.64
N GLY A 265 16.76 -1.82 0.49
CA GLY A 265 16.87 -0.89 1.62
C GLY A 265 18.08 -1.15 2.52
N LEU A 266 19.17 -1.65 1.95
CA LEU A 266 20.43 -1.95 2.61
C LEU A 266 21.51 -0.95 2.20
N ASP A 267 22.60 -0.86 2.97
CA ASP A 267 23.79 -0.10 2.60
C ASP A 267 24.36 -0.64 1.28
N ALA A 268 24.32 0.17 0.21
CA ALA A 268 24.80 -0.17 -1.12
C ALA A 268 26.34 -0.05 -1.23
N ASP A 269 27.05 -0.76 -0.36
CA ASP A 269 28.50 -0.75 -0.24
C ASP A 269 29.20 -1.89 -1.00
N GLY A 270 28.44 -2.85 -1.53
CA GLY A 270 28.97 -4.05 -2.18
C GLY A 270 29.52 -5.09 -1.20
N VAL A 271 29.26 -4.96 0.10
CA VAL A 271 29.66 -5.92 1.13
C VAL A 271 28.46 -6.77 1.55
N VAL A 272 28.57 -8.08 1.39
CA VAL A 272 27.53 -9.01 1.83
C VAL A 272 27.77 -9.37 3.29
N GLY A 273 27.19 -8.55 4.17
CA GLY A 273 27.13 -8.79 5.62
C GLY A 273 25.83 -9.47 6.07
N PRO A 274 25.61 -9.65 7.38
CA PRO A 274 24.46 -10.37 7.93
C PRO A 274 23.09 -9.90 7.42
N ARG A 275 22.88 -8.59 7.25
CA ARG A 275 21.61 -8.05 6.71
C ARG A 275 21.44 -8.34 5.23
N SER A 276 22.52 -8.27 4.45
CA SER A 276 22.50 -8.66 3.04
C SER A 276 22.19 -10.16 2.90
N PHE A 277 22.80 -11.02 3.72
CA PHE A 277 22.48 -12.45 3.75
C PHE A 277 21.03 -12.72 4.12
N LEU A 278 20.51 -12.06 5.16
CA LEU A 278 19.10 -12.19 5.55
C LEU A 278 18.17 -11.89 4.37
N SER A 279 18.41 -10.79 3.65
CA SER A 279 17.58 -10.39 2.51
C SER A 279 17.77 -11.31 1.29
N LEU A 280 19.01 -11.70 0.98
CA LEU A 280 19.35 -12.62 -0.13
C LEU A 280 18.70 -13.99 0.06
N ASN A 281 18.69 -14.48 1.30
CA ASN A 281 18.23 -15.82 1.65
C ASN A 281 16.73 -15.89 1.99
N ARG A 282 15.98 -14.77 1.89
CA ARG A 282 14.51 -14.83 1.76
C ARG A 282 14.17 -15.67 0.54
N THR A 283 13.21 -16.58 0.67
CA THR A 283 12.83 -17.47 -0.43
C THR A 283 12.01 -16.72 -1.49
N ALA A 284 11.93 -17.26 -2.70
CA ALA A 284 11.05 -16.71 -3.73
C ALA A 284 9.57 -16.72 -3.28
N ALA A 285 9.16 -17.74 -2.52
CA ALA A 285 7.83 -17.82 -1.92
C ALA A 285 7.57 -16.69 -0.91
N ASP A 286 8.57 -16.29 -0.10
CA ASP A 286 8.44 -15.14 0.80
C ASP A 286 8.21 -13.84 0.01
N ARG A 287 8.95 -13.66 -1.10
CA ARG A 287 8.79 -12.48 -1.96
C ARG A 287 7.44 -12.48 -2.70
N VAL A 288 6.95 -13.64 -3.13
CA VAL A 288 5.58 -13.82 -3.63
C VAL A 288 4.55 -13.36 -2.59
N ASN A 289 4.73 -13.73 -1.31
CA ASN A 289 3.83 -13.30 -0.25
C ASN A 289 3.90 -11.77 0.00
N GLN A 290 5.09 -11.16 -0.03
CA GLN A 290 5.23 -9.70 0.07
C GLN A 290 4.55 -8.95 -1.09
N LEU A 291 4.61 -9.49 -2.30
CA LEU A 291 3.91 -8.94 -3.47
C LEU A 291 2.39 -9.11 -3.35
N ARG A 292 1.90 -10.26 -2.88
CA ARG A 292 0.47 -10.48 -2.58
C ARG A 292 -0.06 -9.49 -1.53
N LEU A 293 0.71 -9.24 -0.47
CA LEU A 293 0.39 -8.24 0.55
C LEU A 293 0.28 -6.84 -0.05
N SER A 294 1.18 -6.49 -0.96
CA SER A 294 1.18 -5.19 -1.62
C SER A 294 -0.03 -5.05 -2.55
N LEU A 295 -0.37 -6.08 -3.31
CA LEU A 295 -1.60 -6.11 -4.11
C LEU A 295 -2.85 -5.93 -3.24
N GLU A 296 -2.92 -6.59 -2.08
CA GLU A 296 -4.04 -6.42 -1.15
C GLU A 296 -4.12 -4.98 -0.63
N ARG A 297 -3.00 -4.40 -0.18
CA ARG A 297 -2.91 -3.00 0.26
C ARG A 297 -3.30 -2.01 -0.84
N ALA A 298 -3.00 -2.32 -2.10
CA ALA A 298 -3.39 -1.50 -3.24
C ALA A 298 -4.91 -1.44 -3.41
N ARG A 299 -5.63 -2.54 -3.18
CA ARG A 299 -7.10 -2.54 -3.25
C ARG A 299 -7.72 -1.67 -2.17
N TRP A 300 -7.09 -1.59 -1.00
CA TRP A 300 -7.55 -0.72 0.09
C TRP A 300 -7.31 0.77 -0.18
N LEU A 301 -6.24 1.11 -0.92
CA LEU A 301 -5.68 2.46 -0.95
C LEU A 301 -5.75 3.15 -2.32
N MET A 302 -5.55 2.42 -3.41
CA MET A 302 -5.33 3.00 -4.75
C MET A 302 -6.62 3.25 -5.54
N ARG A 303 -7.73 3.49 -4.83
CA ARG A 303 -9.01 3.87 -5.41
C ARG A 303 -9.31 5.32 -5.06
N ASP A 304 -9.85 6.04 -6.03
CA ASP A 304 -10.34 7.41 -5.85
C ASP A 304 -9.29 8.34 -5.19
N LEU A 305 -8.00 8.15 -5.52
CA LEU A 305 -6.91 8.92 -4.92
C LEU A 305 -6.98 10.42 -5.25
N GLY A 306 -7.65 10.75 -6.36
CA GLY A 306 -7.61 12.07 -6.97
C GLY A 306 -6.41 12.21 -7.90
N ASP A 307 -6.38 13.31 -8.63
CA ASP A 307 -5.32 13.59 -9.61
C ASP A 307 -4.05 14.14 -8.93
N GLU A 308 -4.15 14.64 -7.70
CA GLU A 308 -3.02 15.21 -6.96
C GLU A 308 -3.02 14.71 -5.51
N PHE A 309 -1.91 14.12 -5.07
CA PHE A 309 -1.76 13.64 -3.69
C PHE A 309 -0.30 13.41 -3.28
N VAL A 310 -0.09 13.35 -1.97
CA VAL A 310 1.17 12.98 -1.32
C VAL A 310 1.04 11.57 -0.76
N LEU A 311 2.01 10.70 -1.06
CA LEU A 311 2.08 9.35 -0.50
C LEU A 311 3.36 9.19 0.30
N VAL A 312 3.25 8.87 1.58
CA VAL A 312 4.36 8.44 2.42
C VAL A 312 4.35 6.92 2.50
N ASN A 313 5.40 6.27 1.99
CA ASN A 313 5.63 4.85 2.26
C ASN A 313 6.46 4.73 3.55
N ILE A 314 5.81 4.34 4.64
CA ILE A 314 6.38 4.27 5.99
C ILE A 314 7.51 3.24 6.06
N ALA A 315 7.28 2.02 5.57
CA ALA A 315 8.28 0.95 5.57
C ALA A 315 9.41 1.24 4.57
N GLY A 316 9.09 1.84 3.43
CA GLY A 316 10.07 2.30 2.45
C GLY A 316 10.93 3.48 2.90
N ALA A 317 10.44 4.26 3.88
CA ALA A 317 10.99 5.55 4.27
C ALA A 317 11.25 6.44 3.04
N ARG A 318 10.20 6.58 2.23
CA ARG A 318 10.13 7.39 1.01
C ARG A 318 8.83 8.20 1.00
N THR A 319 8.85 9.34 0.33
CA THR A 319 7.68 10.19 0.12
C THR A 319 7.60 10.54 -1.35
N TYR A 320 6.39 10.48 -1.89
CA TYR A 320 6.05 10.76 -3.27
C TYR A 320 5.02 11.88 -3.30
N TYR A 321 5.12 12.73 -4.32
CA TYR A 321 4.09 13.68 -4.69
C TYR A 321 3.71 13.38 -6.14
N VAL A 322 2.43 13.10 -6.34
CA VAL A 322 1.86 12.73 -7.63
C VAL A 322 0.93 13.85 -8.05
N THR A 323 1.07 14.28 -9.30
CA THR A 323 0.25 15.34 -9.92
C THR A 323 -0.60 14.78 -11.06
N SER A 324 -1.53 15.60 -11.56
CA SER A 324 -2.57 15.19 -12.51
C SER A 324 -2.07 14.71 -13.87
N ASP A 325 -0.82 15.03 -14.20
CA ASP A 325 -0.13 14.63 -15.42
C ASP A 325 0.72 13.36 -15.22
N ASP A 326 0.50 12.64 -14.12
CA ASP A 326 1.29 11.49 -13.68
C ASP A 326 2.77 11.81 -13.40
N THR A 327 3.13 13.10 -13.24
CA THR A 327 4.47 13.47 -12.79
C THR A 327 4.65 13.03 -11.33
N ILE A 328 5.70 12.26 -11.08
CA ILE A 328 6.04 11.75 -9.73
C ILE A 328 7.34 12.40 -9.28
N TRP A 329 7.24 13.28 -8.27
CA TRP A 329 8.40 13.69 -7.49
C TRP A 329 8.57 12.75 -6.29
N SER A 330 9.81 12.39 -5.94
CA SER A 330 10.08 11.54 -4.79
C SER A 330 11.29 12.01 -3.98
N THR A 331 11.29 11.70 -2.68
CA THR A 331 12.36 12.03 -1.75
C THR A 331 12.55 10.95 -0.70
N ARG A 332 13.77 10.83 -0.13
CA ARG A 332 13.98 10.01 1.07
C ARG A 332 13.24 10.65 2.24
N SER A 333 12.65 9.82 3.09
CA SER A 333 12.06 10.27 4.35
C SER A 333 12.65 9.52 5.55
N VAL A 334 12.42 10.06 6.74
CA VAL A 334 12.66 9.37 8.03
C VAL A 334 11.33 9.25 8.74
N THR A 335 10.92 8.03 9.04
CA THR A 335 9.62 7.69 9.65
C THR A 335 9.82 7.17 11.06
N GLY A 336 8.74 6.91 11.79
CA GLY A 336 8.77 6.46 13.17
C GLY A 336 9.60 5.18 13.38
N SER A 337 10.17 5.02 14.56
CA SER A 337 10.79 3.76 14.96
C SER A 337 9.76 2.69 15.32
N ALA A 338 10.18 1.43 15.45
CA ALA A 338 9.30 0.35 15.90
C ALA A 338 8.64 0.63 17.28
N TYR A 339 9.28 1.43 18.14
CA TYR A 339 8.76 1.84 19.44
C TYR A 339 7.84 3.08 19.39
N ARG A 340 7.93 3.88 18.33
CA ARG A 340 7.17 5.11 18.11
C ARG A 340 6.71 5.14 16.66
N LYS A 341 5.85 4.17 16.32
CA LYS A 341 5.42 3.87 14.95
C LYS A 341 4.71 5.08 14.34
N THR A 342 4.98 5.36 13.07
CA THR A 342 4.12 6.26 12.28
C THR A 342 2.81 5.53 11.97
N PRO A 343 1.63 6.08 12.31
CA PRO A 343 0.34 5.44 12.02
C PRO A 343 0.03 5.48 10.52
N VAL A 344 -0.82 4.56 10.07
CA VAL A 344 -1.32 4.48 8.68
C VAL A 344 -2.67 5.16 8.63
N PHE A 345 -2.76 6.30 7.96
CA PHE A 345 -3.98 7.10 7.86
C PHE A 345 -3.93 8.05 6.66
N ARG A 346 -5.09 8.62 6.31
CA ARG A 346 -5.28 9.67 5.31
C ARG A 346 -5.70 10.97 5.98
N ASP A 347 -5.21 12.09 5.47
CA ASP A 347 -5.64 13.44 5.82
C ASP A 347 -5.35 14.40 4.64
N GLU A 348 -5.38 15.70 4.88
CA GLU A 348 -5.10 16.76 3.90
C GLU A 348 -4.10 17.77 4.47
N ILE A 349 -3.04 18.06 3.73
CA ILE A 349 -2.11 19.15 4.04
C ILE A 349 -2.87 20.46 3.82
N ARG A 350 -3.04 21.24 4.89
CA ARG A 350 -3.81 22.50 4.88
C ARG A 350 -2.93 23.73 4.86
N TYR A 351 -1.76 23.66 5.50
CA TYR A 351 -0.84 24.78 5.59
C TYR A 351 0.57 24.32 5.86
N MET A 352 1.53 25.20 5.59
CA MET A 352 2.91 25.04 6.03
C MET A 352 3.34 26.19 6.93
N GLU A 353 4.29 25.94 7.81
CA GLU A 353 4.86 26.94 8.71
C GLU A 353 6.38 26.98 8.52
N PHE A 354 6.88 28.11 8.05
CA PHE A 354 8.30 28.40 7.94
C PHE A 354 8.84 28.96 9.26
N ASN A 355 10.11 28.67 9.54
CA ASN A 355 10.78 28.99 10.80
C ASN A 355 9.92 28.58 12.02
N PRO A 356 9.50 27.30 12.09
CA PRO A 356 8.53 26.89 13.10
C PRO A 356 9.13 26.94 14.51
N THR A 357 8.27 27.16 15.50
CA THR A 357 8.59 26.73 16.87
C THR A 357 8.29 25.24 17.01
N TRP A 358 8.98 24.57 17.95
CA TRP A 358 8.68 23.20 18.30
C TRP A 358 8.31 23.06 19.76
N THR A 359 7.04 22.80 20.01
CA THR A 359 6.58 22.39 21.33
C THR A 359 6.89 20.90 21.52
N VAL A 360 7.74 20.59 22.50
CA VAL A 360 8.19 19.23 22.76
C VAL A 360 7.05 18.38 23.34
N PRO A 361 6.66 17.26 22.70
CA PRO A 361 5.68 16.33 23.27
C PRO A 361 6.12 15.80 24.63
N ALA A 362 5.17 15.54 25.53
CA ALA A 362 5.45 15.15 26.92
C ALA A 362 6.33 13.88 27.01
N SER A 363 6.12 12.91 26.13
CA SER A 363 6.93 11.68 26.06
C SER A 363 8.38 11.97 25.66
N ILE A 364 8.61 12.82 24.66
CA ILE A 364 9.95 13.25 24.22
C ILE A 364 10.62 14.09 25.30
N PHE A 365 9.87 14.95 25.98
CA PHE A 365 10.38 15.74 27.10
C PHE A 365 10.96 14.83 28.18
N ARG A 366 10.17 13.87 28.67
CA ARG A 366 10.58 12.96 29.75
C ARG A 366 11.69 11.99 29.35
N ASN A 367 11.56 11.35 28.18
CA ASN A 367 12.43 10.24 27.80
C ASN A 367 13.71 10.68 27.11
N ASP A 368 13.70 11.83 26.41
CA ASP A 368 14.80 12.21 25.52
C ASP A 368 15.48 13.51 25.98
N LYS A 369 14.70 14.52 26.38
CA LYS A 369 15.24 15.86 26.73
C LYS A 369 15.68 15.94 28.17
N LEU A 370 14.86 15.49 29.11
CA LEU A 370 15.14 15.55 30.54
C LEU A 370 16.47 14.86 30.94
N PRO A 371 16.83 13.68 30.40
CA PRO A 371 18.14 13.08 30.67
C PRO A 371 19.32 13.95 30.20
N ARG A 372 19.16 14.65 29.06
CA ARG A 372 20.20 15.55 28.53
C ARG A 372 20.32 16.83 29.37
N ILE A 373 19.20 17.38 29.82
CA ILE A 373 19.16 18.55 30.71
C ILE A 373 19.82 18.21 32.05
N ARG A 374 19.51 17.05 32.64
CA ARG A 374 20.13 16.57 33.89
C ARG A 374 21.65 16.41 33.76
N LYS A 375 22.12 15.96 32.60
CA LYS A 375 23.55 15.78 32.33
C LYS A 375 24.28 17.11 32.06
N ASP A 376 23.60 18.11 31.52
CA ASP A 376 24.20 19.36 31.07
C ASP A 376 23.24 20.55 31.24
N PRO A 377 23.42 21.36 32.30
CA PRO A 377 22.57 22.52 32.57
C PRO A 377 22.54 23.57 31.45
N GLY A 378 23.57 23.63 30.59
CA GLY A 378 23.62 24.53 29.45
C GLY A 378 22.88 24.01 28.20
N TYR A 379 22.32 22.80 28.25
CA TYR A 379 21.65 22.16 27.12
C TYR A 379 20.52 23.02 26.54
N LEU A 380 19.66 23.57 27.39
CA LEU A 380 18.50 24.35 26.95
C LEU A 380 18.92 25.59 26.15
N ALA A 381 19.86 26.38 26.70
CA ALA A 381 20.37 27.58 26.06
C ALA A 381 21.07 27.28 24.73
N ARG A 382 21.97 26.29 24.70
CA ARG A 382 22.69 25.91 23.46
C ARG A 382 21.77 25.40 22.35
N ASN A 383 20.60 24.86 22.69
CA ASN A 383 19.63 24.33 21.73
C ASN A 383 18.40 25.24 21.56
N ASN A 384 18.45 26.48 22.06
CA ASN A 384 17.41 27.50 21.90
C ASN A 384 16.02 27.08 22.43
N TYR A 385 15.98 26.42 23.60
CA TYR A 385 14.74 26.08 24.28
C TYR A 385 14.32 27.16 25.28
N THR A 386 13.04 27.46 25.27
CA THR A 386 12.34 28.20 26.33
C THR A 386 11.50 27.22 27.15
N VAL A 387 11.34 27.49 28.44
CA VAL A 387 10.52 26.67 29.36
C VAL A 387 9.21 27.40 29.59
N VAL A 388 8.09 26.68 29.48
CA VAL A 388 6.76 27.22 29.67
C VAL A 388 5.91 26.28 30.52
N ARG A 389 4.84 26.78 31.15
CA ARG A 389 3.87 25.90 31.80
C ARG A 389 3.11 25.06 30.78
N SER A 390 2.77 23.84 31.15
CA SER A 390 2.10 22.90 30.26
C SER A 390 0.65 23.28 29.92
N ASP A 391 -0.02 24.00 30.83
CA ASP A 391 -1.44 24.38 30.75
C ASP A 391 -1.68 25.64 29.91
N ASP A 392 -0.99 26.74 30.22
CA ASP A 392 -1.25 28.06 29.64
C ASP A 392 -0.09 28.61 28.78
N ARG A 393 1.01 27.85 28.69
CA ARG A 393 2.23 28.24 27.95
C ARG A 393 2.90 29.52 28.46
N SER A 394 2.60 29.97 29.68
CA SER A 394 3.28 31.10 30.29
C SER A 394 4.77 30.78 30.54
N PRO A 395 5.69 31.76 30.33
CA PRO A 395 7.12 31.53 30.53
C PRO A 395 7.47 31.12 31.96
N VAL A 396 8.44 30.21 32.08
CA VAL A 396 9.02 29.76 33.34
C VAL A 396 10.53 29.96 33.27
N ASP A 397 11.13 30.51 34.33
CA ASP A 397 12.59 30.57 34.43
C ASP A 397 13.16 29.15 34.57
N ALA A 398 13.97 28.74 33.59
CA ALA A 398 14.60 27.43 33.57
C ALA A 398 15.50 27.18 34.79
N ALA A 399 16.08 28.24 35.39
CA ALA A 399 16.91 28.14 36.59
C ALA A 399 16.09 27.83 37.86
N ALA A 400 14.79 28.15 37.85
CA ALA A 400 13.88 27.89 38.97
C ALA A 400 13.26 26.47 38.92
N VAL A 401 13.46 25.73 37.84
CA VAL A 401 12.91 24.37 37.68
C VAL A 401 13.85 23.33 38.28
N ASN A 402 13.32 22.46 39.14
CA ASN A 402 14.07 21.32 39.66
C ASN A 402 14.14 20.18 38.61
N TRP A 403 15.15 20.21 37.75
CA TRP A 403 15.35 19.21 36.69
C TRP A 403 15.65 17.79 37.18
N ALA A 404 15.84 17.56 38.49
CA ALA A 404 15.95 16.22 39.05
C ALA A 404 14.61 15.47 39.04
N GLU A 405 13.48 16.19 39.03
CA GLU A 405 12.12 15.65 38.99
C GLU A 405 11.61 15.48 37.54
N ASP A 406 10.45 14.85 37.38
CA ASP A 406 9.83 14.59 36.07
C ASP A 406 9.03 15.78 35.49
N ASN A 407 8.80 16.81 36.31
CA ASN A 407 8.26 18.12 35.93
C ASN A 407 7.04 18.09 34.96
N PRO A 408 5.92 17.41 35.30
CA PRO A 408 4.75 17.32 34.41
C PRO A 408 4.07 18.67 34.14
N GLY A 409 4.26 19.66 35.02
CA GLY A 409 3.66 21.00 34.92
C GLY A 409 4.39 21.96 33.98
N VAL A 410 5.53 21.56 33.41
CA VAL A 410 6.25 22.38 32.42
C VAL A 410 6.55 21.58 31.16
N THR A 411 6.86 22.30 30.10
CA THR A 411 7.25 21.75 28.81
C THR A 411 8.21 22.72 28.13
N LEU A 412 8.80 22.28 27.02
CA LEU A 412 9.81 23.03 26.28
C LEU A 412 9.25 23.49 24.95
N VAL A 413 9.54 24.74 24.60
CA VAL A 413 9.34 25.27 23.26
C VAL A 413 10.71 25.59 22.68
N GLN A 414 11.12 24.83 21.67
CA GLN A 414 12.29 25.16 20.86
C GLN A 414 11.94 26.32 19.93
N GLN A 415 12.72 27.38 20.01
CA GLN A 415 12.54 28.55 19.19
C GLN A 415 13.07 28.31 17.77
N PRO A 416 12.66 29.12 16.78
CA PRO A 416 13.10 28.95 15.40
C PRO A 416 14.63 29.09 15.27
N GLY A 417 15.20 28.42 14.27
CA GLY A 417 16.61 28.53 13.91
C GLY A 417 17.22 27.22 13.43
N PRO A 418 18.51 27.22 13.02
CA PRO A 418 19.16 26.07 12.39
C PRO A 418 19.24 24.80 13.26
N GLN A 419 19.10 24.95 14.59
CA GLN A 419 19.13 23.84 15.55
C GLN A 419 17.73 23.30 15.90
N ASN A 420 16.67 23.87 15.33
CA ASN A 420 15.32 23.41 15.58
C ASN A 420 15.15 21.98 15.04
N ALA A 421 14.61 21.08 15.87
CA ALA A 421 14.41 19.67 15.49
C ALA A 421 13.40 19.48 14.34
N LEU A 422 12.54 20.48 14.09
CA LEU A 422 11.63 20.52 12.95
C LEU A 422 12.26 21.16 11.69
N GLY A 423 13.54 21.53 11.75
CA GLY A 423 14.20 22.31 10.70
C GLY A 423 13.53 23.67 10.49
N LEU A 424 13.45 24.10 9.24
CA LEU A 424 12.96 25.44 8.88
C LEU A 424 11.57 25.45 8.22
N VAL A 425 10.94 24.29 7.99
CA VAL A 425 9.57 24.20 7.48
C VAL A 425 8.88 22.94 8.01
N LYS A 426 7.59 23.05 8.34
CA LYS A 426 6.70 21.90 8.63
C LYS A 426 5.41 22.01 7.81
N PHE A 427 4.87 20.88 7.39
CA PHE A 427 3.64 20.72 6.60
C PHE A 427 2.57 20.08 7.45
N MET A 428 1.44 20.76 7.59
CA MET A 428 0.46 20.47 8.63
C MET A 428 -0.84 19.95 8.02
N PHE A 429 -1.25 18.79 8.53
CA PHE A 429 -2.52 18.12 8.29
C PHE A 429 -3.08 17.76 9.68
N PRO A 430 -3.85 18.64 10.33
CA PRO A 430 -4.25 18.47 11.73
C PRO A 430 -5.00 17.16 11.99
N ASN A 431 -4.37 16.24 12.73
CA ASN A 431 -4.89 14.90 13.05
C ASN A 431 -4.78 14.58 14.55
N GLU A 432 -5.45 13.51 14.97
CA GLU A 432 -5.45 13.03 16.37
C GLU A 432 -4.11 12.44 16.83
N HIS A 433 -3.24 12.03 15.89
CA HIS A 433 -1.95 11.43 16.20
C HIS A 433 -0.82 12.44 16.41
N ALA A 434 -1.08 13.74 16.19
CA ALA A 434 -0.08 14.81 16.19
C ALA A 434 1.11 14.55 15.23
N VAL A 435 0.83 13.92 14.08
CA VAL A 435 1.81 13.63 13.02
C VAL A 435 1.81 14.74 11.98
N TYR A 436 2.98 15.06 11.42
CA TYR A 436 3.16 16.03 10.34
C TYR A 436 4.42 15.67 9.52
N LEU A 437 4.55 16.25 8.31
CA LEU A 437 5.80 16.20 7.54
C LEU A 437 6.64 17.42 7.90
N HIS A 438 7.96 17.29 8.00
CA HIS A 438 8.81 18.42 8.37
C HIS A 438 10.26 18.30 7.91
N ASP A 439 10.96 19.42 7.97
CA ASP A 439 12.40 19.52 7.80
C ASP A 439 13.18 18.99 9.02
N THR A 440 14.51 18.94 8.99
CA THR A 440 15.32 18.45 10.11
C THR A 440 16.69 19.11 10.17
N ASN A 441 17.20 19.32 11.38
CA ASN A 441 18.60 19.70 11.61
C ASN A 441 19.57 18.51 11.54
N GLU A 442 19.06 17.27 11.47
CA GLU A 442 19.84 16.03 11.40
C GLU A 442 19.88 15.47 9.96
N ARG A 443 20.48 16.19 9.02
CA ARG A 443 20.54 15.80 7.59
C ARG A 443 21.19 14.44 7.34
N GLY A 444 22.22 14.08 8.12
CA GLY A 444 22.92 12.79 7.97
C GLY A 444 22.07 11.55 8.25
N LEU A 445 20.82 11.70 8.71
CA LEU A 445 19.89 10.57 8.81
C LEU A 445 19.41 10.06 7.44
N PHE A 446 19.37 10.93 6.42
CA PHE A 446 18.93 10.50 5.09
C PHE A 446 19.94 9.55 4.44
N ASP A 447 21.22 9.65 4.82
CA ASP A 447 22.30 8.77 4.37
C ASP A 447 22.27 7.38 5.02
N ARG A 448 21.39 7.16 5.99
CA ARG A 448 21.13 5.82 6.54
C ARG A 448 20.20 5.04 5.64
N ASN A 449 20.40 3.72 5.59
CA ASN A 449 19.51 2.84 4.84
C ASN A 449 18.27 2.45 5.62
N GLU A 450 18.42 2.22 6.93
CA GLU A 450 17.27 2.13 7.84
C GLU A 450 16.92 3.52 8.38
N ARG A 451 15.75 4.04 7.97
CA ARG A 451 15.27 5.39 8.31
C ARG A 451 13.97 5.39 9.11
N ASN A 452 13.59 4.26 9.69
CA ASN A 452 12.51 4.15 10.68
C ASN A 452 13.07 4.51 12.07
N MET A 453 13.40 5.78 12.30
CA MET A 453 14.16 6.25 13.47
C MET A 453 13.54 7.45 14.20
N SER A 454 12.43 7.98 13.71
CA SER A 454 11.77 9.15 14.29
C SER A 454 10.87 8.77 15.48
N SER A 455 10.24 9.79 16.06
CA SER A 455 9.23 9.64 17.12
C SER A 455 7.78 9.67 16.61
N GLY A 456 7.57 9.31 15.34
CA GLY A 456 6.24 9.18 14.72
C GLY A 456 6.02 10.14 13.54
N CYS A 457 6.54 11.38 13.62
CA CYS A 457 6.48 12.35 12.52
C CYS A 457 7.43 11.97 11.36
N VAL A 458 7.22 12.55 10.19
CA VAL A 458 7.97 12.21 8.97
C VAL A 458 8.90 13.35 8.60
N ARG A 459 10.21 13.08 8.53
CA ARG A 459 11.21 14.06 8.06
C ARG A 459 11.41 13.90 6.56
N LEU A 460 11.50 15.01 5.82
CA LEU A 460 11.75 15.01 4.37
C LEU A 460 13.18 15.46 4.09
N GLU A 461 13.84 14.82 3.11
CA GLU A 461 15.19 15.20 2.71
C GLU A 461 15.21 16.55 1.98
N TYR A 462 14.26 16.74 1.07
CA TYR A 462 14.12 17.95 0.25
C TYR A 462 12.80 18.69 0.52
N PRO A 463 12.62 19.25 1.74
CA PRO A 463 11.34 19.86 2.13
C PRO A 463 11.05 21.18 1.40
N PHE A 464 12.07 21.95 0.98
CA PHE A 464 11.83 23.22 0.28
C PHE A 464 11.41 23.03 -1.18
N GLU A 465 11.91 21.97 -1.83
CA GLU A 465 11.41 21.55 -3.14
C GLU A 465 9.95 21.13 -3.00
N PHE A 466 9.64 20.30 -1.99
CA PHE A 466 8.27 19.91 -1.69
C PHE A 466 7.34 21.11 -1.40
N ALA A 467 7.81 22.09 -0.63
CA ALA A 467 7.06 23.34 -0.40
C ALA A 467 6.80 24.13 -1.69
N SER A 468 7.73 24.09 -2.64
CA SER A 468 7.59 24.77 -3.93
C SER A 468 6.57 24.06 -4.82
N LEU A 469 6.58 22.72 -4.82
CA LEU A 469 5.61 21.90 -5.54
C LEU A 469 4.18 22.14 -5.04
N LEU A 470 3.95 22.12 -3.72
CA LEU A 470 2.63 22.40 -3.13
C LEU A 470 2.07 23.80 -3.42
N MET A 471 2.91 24.72 -3.92
CA MET A 471 2.54 26.11 -4.18
C MET A 471 2.65 26.48 -5.67
N GLU A 472 2.86 25.50 -6.56
CA GLU A 472 3.09 25.75 -7.98
C GLU A 472 1.91 26.51 -8.63
N SER A 473 0.69 26.25 -8.18
CA SER A 473 -0.53 26.92 -8.64
C SER A 473 -0.78 28.29 -7.98
N ASP A 474 0.02 28.70 -7.00
CA ASP A 474 -0.15 29.98 -6.30
C ASP A 474 0.63 31.10 -7.02
N PRO A 475 -0.03 32.04 -7.72
CA PRO A 475 0.61 33.14 -8.43
C PRO A 475 1.38 34.11 -7.53
N ASP A 476 1.09 34.12 -6.22
CA ASP A 476 1.78 34.97 -5.25
C ASP A 476 3.00 34.27 -4.64
N TRP A 477 3.24 33.00 -4.99
CA TRP A 477 4.40 32.24 -4.52
C TRP A 477 5.60 32.36 -5.45
N SER A 478 6.79 32.46 -4.86
CA SER A 478 8.05 32.44 -5.60
C SER A 478 9.19 32.00 -4.68
N LEU A 479 10.27 31.48 -5.26
CA LEU A 479 11.49 31.18 -4.52
C LEU A 479 12.04 32.41 -3.78
N ALA A 480 11.92 33.60 -4.38
CA ALA A 480 12.32 34.86 -3.73
C ALA A 480 11.49 35.16 -2.47
N ARG A 481 10.17 34.93 -2.52
CA ARG A 481 9.29 35.07 -1.36
C ARG A 481 9.63 34.06 -0.27
N MET A 482 9.87 32.80 -0.62
CA MET A 482 10.28 31.76 0.33
C MET A 482 11.59 32.15 1.03
N ASN A 483 12.60 32.58 0.27
CA ASN A 483 13.89 33.00 0.83
C ASN A 483 13.74 34.20 1.76
N ALA A 484 12.94 35.21 1.39
CA ALA A 484 12.67 36.36 2.25
C ALA A 484 12.01 35.96 3.59
N ILE A 485 11.10 34.98 3.56
CA ILE A 485 10.48 34.43 4.78
C ILE A 485 11.55 33.74 5.64
N LEU A 486 12.37 32.87 5.05
CA LEU A 486 13.44 32.15 5.75
C LEU A 486 14.45 33.12 6.38
N GLU A 487 14.93 34.10 5.62
CA GLU A 487 15.89 35.13 6.07
C GLU A 487 15.33 36.00 7.20
N SER A 488 14.01 36.22 7.24
CA SER A 488 13.39 36.99 8.32
C SER A 488 13.54 36.32 9.70
N GLY A 489 13.73 34.99 9.74
CA GLY A 489 13.76 34.18 10.95
C GLY A 489 12.43 34.13 11.72
N LYS A 490 11.38 34.81 11.24
CA LYS A 490 10.06 34.88 11.89
C LYS A 490 9.22 33.69 11.48
N THR A 491 8.54 33.09 12.47
CA THR A 491 7.54 32.06 12.21
C THR A 491 6.45 32.60 11.29
N THR A 492 6.27 31.98 10.13
CA THR A 492 5.33 32.43 9.11
C THR A 492 4.50 31.25 8.63
N ARG A 493 3.18 31.33 8.80
CA ARG A 493 2.22 30.37 8.29
C ARG A 493 1.77 30.77 6.89
N ILE A 494 1.72 29.80 5.98
CA ILE A 494 1.19 29.92 4.63
C ILE A 494 0.12 28.84 4.47
N ASP A 495 -1.14 29.26 4.32
CA ASP A 495 -2.25 28.35 4.04
C ASP A 495 -2.25 27.98 2.55
N LEU A 496 -2.49 26.70 2.26
CA LEU A 496 -2.64 26.22 0.89
C LEU A 496 -4.03 26.67 0.39
N ARG A 497 -4.10 27.11 -0.88
CA ARG A 497 -5.38 27.50 -1.51
C ARG A 497 -6.33 26.31 -1.61
N GLU A 498 -5.79 25.18 -1.99
CA GLU A 498 -6.47 23.90 -2.07
C GLU A 498 -5.71 22.91 -1.19
N PRO A 499 -6.35 22.30 -0.17
CA PRO A 499 -5.71 21.27 0.63
C PRO A 499 -5.29 20.08 -0.23
N VAL A 500 -4.08 19.57 -0.01
CA VAL A 500 -3.53 18.46 -0.79
C VAL A 500 -3.67 17.16 0.02
N PRO A 501 -4.33 16.11 -0.51
CA PRO A 501 -4.42 14.82 0.17
C PRO A 501 -3.05 14.25 0.54
N VAL A 502 -2.92 13.70 1.74
CA VAL A 502 -1.73 12.99 2.19
C VAL A 502 -2.10 11.62 2.73
N LEU A 503 -1.45 10.59 2.22
CA LEU A 503 -1.66 9.19 2.58
C LEU A 503 -0.40 8.66 3.23
N LEU A 504 -0.48 8.30 4.51
CA LEU A 504 0.57 7.59 5.21
C LEU A 504 0.27 6.09 5.08
N THR A 505 1.10 5.39 4.31
CA THR A 505 0.85 4.02 3.85
C THR A 505 2.02 3.10 4.22
N TYR A 506 1.80 1.78 4.18
CA TYR A 506 2.80 0.81 4.63
C TYR A 506 3.08 -0.25 3.57
N TRP A 507 4.20 -0.12 2.85
CA TRP A 507 4.55 -1.03 1.74
C TRP A 507 5.93 -1.64 1.93
N THR A 508 5.97 -2.96 2.05
CA THR A 508 7.20 -3.77 2.11
C THR A 508 7.63 -4.30 0.75
N ALA A 509 6.78 -4.18 -0.29
CA ALA A 509 7.16 -4.35 -1.68
C ALA A 509 6.45 -3.33 -2.59
N TRP A 510 7.15 -2.81 -3.59
CA TRP A 510 6.59 -1.95 -4.65
C TRP A 510 7.50 -1.97 -5.87
N VAL A 511 7.05 -1.41 -6.98
CA VAL A 511 7.84 -1.25 -8.20
C VAL A 511 8.23 0.22 -8.35
N GLU A 512 9.50 0.49 -8.57
CA GLU A 512 10.03 1.84 -8.81
C GLU A 512 11.20 1.71 -9.80
N ASP A 513 11.25 2.60 -10.79
CA ASP A 513 12.23 2.57 -11.89
C ASP A 513 12.29 1.24 -12.66
N GLY A 514 11.14 0.56 -12.77
CA GLY A 514 11.01 -0.72 -13.47
C GLY A 514 11.56 -1.93 -12.71
N SER A 515 11.95 -1.77 -11.45
CA SER A 515 12.44 -2.85 -10.60
C SER A 515 11.58 -3.02 -9.35
N VAL A 516 11.46 -4.25 -8.87
CA VAL A 516 10.81 -4.52 -7.58
C VAL A 516 11.77 -4.14 -6.44
N HIS A 517 11.28 -3.27 -5.57
CA HIS A 517 11.90 -2.92 -4.30
C HIS A 517 11.25 -3.71 -3.18
N PHE A 518 12.07 -4.18 -2.26
CA PHE A 518 11.62 -4.84 -1.05
C PHE A 518 12.16 -4.13 0.18
N ARG A 519 11.44 -4.23 1.28
CA ARG A 519 11.91 -3.85 2.61
C ARG A 519 11.64 -5.00 3.57
N GLU A 520 12.42 -5.04 4.63
CA GLU A 520 11.99 -5.75 5.83
C GLU A 520 10.73 -5.08 6.38
N ASP A 521 10.04 -5.76 7.29
CA ASP A 521 8.80 -5.30 7.92
C ASP A 521 9.13 -4.64 9.27
N PRO A 522 9.54 -3.35 9.32
CA PRO A 522 10.04 -2.73 10.55
C PRO A 522 9.01 -2.67 11.69
N TYR A 523 7.72 -2.86 11.39
CA TYR A 523 6.63 -2.73 12.35
C TYR A 523 5.88 -4.05 12.60
N ASP A 524 6.33 -5.16 12.03
CA ASP A 524 5.70 -6.48 12.10
C ASP A 524 4.21 -6.48 11.67
N ARG A 525 3.89 -5.73 10.60
CA ARG A 525 2.52 -5.57 10.09
C ARG A 525 2.15 -6.57 8.98
N ASP A 526 3.12 -7.21 8.33
CA ASP A 526 2.87 -8.12 7.21
C ASP A 526 2.22 -9.43 7.66
N ALA A 527 2.64 -9.98 8.81
CA ALA A 527 2.21 -11.30 9.28
C ALA A 527 0.69 -11.39 9.50
N ALA A 528 0.09 -10.43 10.22
CA ALA A 528 -1.34 -10.43 10.52
C ALA A 528 -2.20 -10.32 9.24
N VAL A 529 -1.76 -9.50 8.28
CA VAL A 529 -2.46 -9.35 6.99
C VAL A 529 -2.29 -10.62 6.16
N LEU A 530 -1.11 -11.23 6.14
CA LEU A 530 -0.85 -12.44 5.37
C LEU A 530 -1.66 -13.63 5.89
N ASP A 531 -1.77 -13.76 7.21
CA ASP A 531 -2.60 -14.78 7.87
C ASP A 531 -4.07 -14.60 7.51
N ALA A 532 -4.59 -13.37 7.54
CA ALA A 532 -5.96 -13.08 7.11
C ALA A 532 -6.16 -13.36 5.61
N LEU A 533 -5.19 -12.98 4.76
CA LEU A 533 -5.22 -13.20 3.32
C LEU A 533 -5.17 -14.70 2.95
N ASN A 534 -4.58 -15.53 3.80
CA ASN A 534 -4.43 -16.97 3.61
C ASN A 534 -5.54 -17.81 4.27
N ARG A 535 -6.45 -17.21 5.04
CA ARG A 535 -7.70 -17.86 5.42
C ARG A 535 -8.63 -17.81 4.23
#